data_AF-A0A1C5Q4Z9-F1
#
_entry.id   AF-A0A1C5Q4Z9-F1
#
_cell.length_a   1.000
_cell.length_b   1.000
_cell.length_c   1.000
_cell.angle_alpha   90.00
_cell.angle_beta   90.00
_cell.angle_gamma   90.00
#
_symmetry.space_group_name_H-M   'P 1'
#
loop_
_entity.id
_entity.type
_entity.pdbx_description
1 polymer ?
#
loop_
_entity_poly.entity_id
_entity_poly.type
_entity_poly.pdbx_seq_one_letter_code
_entity_poly.pdbx_strand_id
1 'polypeptide(L)'
;MRLPDFNENRVFTNIIDNMKIKKDEYVDCNFNVEYKSIQFNDKSYTRDWANVAQSYMISKGWACEECGLDCSLTKYYLHVHHINGNRYNNSYRNLKSLCRKCYLELNKPYCK
;
A
#
# COMPACT_ATOMS: atom_id res chain seq x y z
N MET A 1 21.08 18.78 2.30
CA MET A 1 21.10 17.31 2.41
C MET A 1 21.18 16.76 0.99
N ARG A 2 22.31 16.19 0.57
CA ARG A 2 22.45 15.57 -0.77
C ARG A 2 21.70 14.25 -0.71
N LEU A 3 20.74 14.04 -1.60
CA LEU A 3 20.12 12.71 -1.74
C LEU A 3 21.23 11.72 -2.17
N PRO A 4 21.25 10.49 -1.62
CA PRO A 4 22.22 9.49 -2.03
C PRO A 4 22.08 9.22 -3.53
N ASP A 5 23.20 8.99 -4.19
CA ASP A 5 23.22 8.66 -5.62
C ASP A 5 22.39 7.38 -5.84
N PHE A 6 21.35 7.48 -6.68
CA PHE A 6 20.43 6.37 -6.94
C PHE A 6 21.16 5.13 -7.47
N ASN A 7 22.32 5.33 -8.10
CA ASN A 7 23.18 4.25 -8.60
C ASN A 7 23.88 3.43 -7.50
N GLU A 8 23.97 3.95 -6.27
CA GLU A 8 24.52 3.19 -5.13
C GLU A 8 23.45 2.40 -4.37
N ASN A 9 22.16 2.63 -4.69
CA ASN A 9 21.06 2.00 -3.98
C ASN A 9 20.78 0.59 -4.56
N ARG A 10 21.31 -0.43 -3.85
CA ARG A 10 21.14 -1.85 -4.18
C ARG A 10 19.69 -2.32 -4.32
N VAL A 11 18.71 -1.54 -3.88
CA VAL A 11 17.28 -1.86 -4.01
C VAL A 11 16.86 -2.04 -5.48
N PHE A 12 17.57 -1.41 -6.41
CA PHE A 12 17.18 -1.40 -7.83
C PHE A 12 18.14 -2.17 -8.75
N THR A 13 19.08 -2.98 -8.22
CA THR A 13 20.04 -3.74 -9.05
C THR A 13 19.34 -4.60 -10.09
N ASN A 14 18.25 -5.27 -9.70
CA ASN A 14 17.46 -6.08 -10.62
C ASN A 14 16.85 -5.25 -11.76
N ILE A 15 16.49 -4.00 -11.50
CA ILE A 15 15.94 -3.10 -12.52
C ILE A 15 17.05 -2.60 -13.45
N ILE A 16 18.20 -2.21 -12.88
CA ILE A 16 19.38 -1.75 -13.61
C ILE A 16 19.89 -2.85 -14.55
N ASP A 17 20.01 -4.09 -14.06
CA ASP A 17 20.46 -5.25 -14.84
C ASP A 17 19.47 -5.59 -15.96
N ASN A 18 18.17 -5.54 -15.69
CA ASN A 18 17.13 -5.77 -16.70
C ASN A 18 17.12 -4.69 -17.79
N MET A 19 17.39 -3.43 -17.41
CA MET A 19 17.52 -2.31 -18.34
C MET A 19 18.89 -2.25 -19.03
N LYS A 20 19.86 -3.07 -18.59
CA LYS A 20 21.25 -3.13 -19.10
C LYS A 20 21.98 -1.78 -19.07
N ILE A 21 21.67 -0.95 -18.08
CA ILE A 21 22.28 0.38 -17.94
C ILE A 21 23.71 0.19 -17.43
N LYS A 22 24.72 0.69 -18.15
CA LYS A 22 26.10 0.59 -17.69
C LYS A 22 26.42 1.65 -16.65
N LYS A 23 27.45 1.36 -15.85
CA LYS A 23 28.06 2.35 -14.97
C LYS A 23 28.53 3.53 -15.84
N ASP A 24 28.06 4.74 -15.51
CA ASP A 24 28.28 6.01 -16.23
C ASP A 24 27.34 6.30 -17.41
N GLU A 25 26.30 5.49 -17.63
CA GLU A 25 25.19 5.81 -18.54
C GLU A 25 23.99 6.34 -17.74
N TYR A 26 23.27 7.31 -18.32
CA TYR A 26 22.03 7.86 -17.76
C TYR A 26 20.87 7.51 -18.68
N VAL A 27 19.73 7.15 -18.11
CA VAL A 27 18.48 6.96 -18.87
C VAL A 27 17.83 8.32 -19.04
N ASP A 28 17.79 8.81 -20.28
CA ASP A 28 16.92 9.92 -20.64
C ASP A 28 15.49 9.40 -20.80
N CYS A 29 14.58 9.88 -19.94
CA CYS A 29 13.18 9.53 -20.02
C CYS A 29 12.50 10.46 -21.03
N ASN A 30 12.45 10.03 -22.29
CA ASN A 30 11.72 10.77 -23.31
C ASN A 30 10.21 10.73 -22.97
N PHE A 31 9.66 11.86 -22.50
CA PHE A 31 8.27 11.99 -22.07
C PHE A 31 7.24 11.81 -23.20
N ASN A 32 7.70 11.63 -24.45
CA ASN A 32 6.87 11.29 -25.61
C ASN A 32 6.52 9.78 -25.65
N VAL A 33 6.25 9.17 -24.50
CA VAL A 33 5.71 7.80 -24.46
C VAL A 33 4.25 7.87 -24.90
N GLU A 34 3.92 7.13 -25.95
CA GLU A 34 2.54 6.98 -26.41
C GLU A 34 1.66 6.50 -25.24
N TYR A 35 0.67 7.31 -24.85
CA TYR A 35 -0.21 6.98 -23.74
C TYR A 35 -1.07 5.78 -24.13
N LYS A 36 -0.69 4.59 -23.64
CA LYS A 36 -1.54 3.41 -23.74
C LYS A 36 -2.49 3.42 -22.56
N SER A 37 -3.79 3.60 -22.82
CA SER A 37 -4.82 3.41 -21.80
C SER A 37 -4.81 1.94 -21.36
N ILE A 38 -4.21 1.66 -20.21
CA ILE A 38 -4.31 0.34 -19.59
C ILE A 38 -5.72 0.27 -19.03
N GLN A 39 -6.53 -0.72 -19.46
CA GLN A 39 -7.81 -0.97 -18.80
C GLN A 39 -7.53 -1.38 -17.36
N PHE A 40 -7.81 -0.48 -16.43
CA PHE A 40 -7.77 -0.79 -15.01
C PHE A 40 -8.97 -1.68 -14.71
N ASN A 41 -8.71 -2.96 -14.42
CA ASN A 41 -9.68 -3.77 -13.68
C ASN A 41 -9.95 -3.03 -12.36
N ASP A 42 -11.15 -2.49 -12.23
CA ASP A 42 -11.53 -1.49 -11.24
C ASP A 42 -11.47 -2.07 -9.82
N LYS A 43 -10.27 -2.05 -9.25
CA LYS A 43 -9.95 -2.36 -7.85
C LYS A 43 -10.00 -1.10 -6.99
N SER A 44 -10.56 0.00 -7.50
CA SER A 44 -10.58 1.27 -6.80
C SER A 44 -11.45 1.19 -5.55
N TYR A 45 -11.03 1.92 -4.51
CA TYR A 45 -11.89 2.18 -3.38
C TYR A 45 -12.86 3.29 -3.74
N THR A 46 -13.93 3.43 -2.97
CA THR A 46 -14.80 4.60 -3.08
C THR A 46 -14.00 5.90 -2.85
N ARG A 47 -14.42 7.00 -3.47
CA ARG A 47 -13.72 8.30 -3.38
C ARG A 47 -13.56 8.81 -1.94
N ASP A 48 -14.48 8.42 -1.05
CA ASP A 48 -14.53 8.79 0.36
C ASP A 48 -13.78 7.82 1.29
N TRP A 49 -13.16 6.75 0.76
CA TRP A 49 -12.54 5.69 1.57
C TRP A 49 -11.53 6.21 2.59
N ALA A 50 -10.71 7.20 2.24
CA ALA A 50 -9.75 7.79 3.17
C ALA A 50 -10.43 8.36 4.43
N ASN A 51 -11.57 9.02 4.25
CA ASN A 51 -12.36 9.61 5.34
C ASN A 51 -13.06 8.53 6.17
N VAL A 52 -13.64 7.53 5.49
CA VAL A 52 -14.30 6.38 6.14
C VAL A 52 -13.30 5.61 7.00
N ALA A 53 -12.15 5.24 6.44
CA ALA A 53 -11.12 4.48 7.13
C ALA A 53 -10.58 5.25 8.34
N GLN A 54 -10.30 6.55 8.19
CA GLN A 54 -9.84 7.39 9.29
C GLN A 54 -10.89 7.49 10.40
N SER A 55 -12.15 7.78 10.06
CA SER A 55 -13.24 7.88 11.03
C SER A 55 -13.45 6.57 11.79
N TYR A 56 -13.36 5.45 11.07
CA TYR A 56 -13.45 4.12 11.67
C TYR A 56 -12.31 3.86 12.65
N MET A 57 -11.05 4.12 12.28
CA MET A 57 -9.90 3.95 13.18
C MET A 57 -9.99 4.83 14.44
N ILE A 58 -10.47 6.07 14.30
CA ILE A 58 -10.71 6.98 15.43
C ILE A 58 -11.78 6.39 16.36
N SER A 59 -12.89 5.87 15.80
CA SER A 59 -13.96 5.25 16.59
C SER A 59 -13.50 4.02 17.39
N LYS A 60 -12.41 3.37 16.96
CA LYS A 60 -11.78 2.23 17.62
C LYS A 60 -10.59 2.61 18.50
N GLY A 61 -10.36 3.91 18.72
CA GLY A 61 -9.26 4.39 19.57
C GLY A 61 -7.87 4.05 19.04
N TRP A 62 -7.72 3.87 17.72
CA TRP A 62 -6.48 3.42 17.09
C TRP A 62 -5.98 2.04 17.57
N ALA A 63 -6.87 1.19 18.10
CA ALA A 63 -6.51 -0.15 18.53
C ALA A 63 -6.79 -1.20 17.44
N CYS A 64 -5.93 -2.21 17.37
CA CYS A 64 -6.18 -3.41 16.57
C CYS A 64 -7.32 -4.24 17.18
N GLU A 65 -8.36 -4.53 16.41
CA GLU A 65 -9.52 -5.33 16.84
C GLU A 65 -9.22 -6.85 16.89
N GLU A 66 -8.05 -7.29 16.42
CA GLU A 66 -7.63 -8.71 16.47
C GLU A 66 -6.76 -8.99 17.70
N CYS A 67 -5.70 -8.20 17.89
CA CYS A 67 -4.70 -8.46 18.94
C CYS A 67 -4.70 -7.42 20.07
N GLY A 68 -5.53 -6.38 19.99
CA GLY A 68 -5.61 -5.33 21.01
C GLY A 68 -4.44 -4.34 21.03
N LEU A 69 -3.51 -4.42 20.06
CA LEU A 69 -2.36 -3.51 19.98
C LEU A 69 -2.83 -2.06 19.84
N ASP A 70 -2.38 -1.19 20.75
CA ASP A 70 -2.56 0.25 20.65
C ASP A 70 -1.60 0.85 19.60
N CYS A 71 -2.16 1.47 18.56
CA CYS A 71 -1.45 2.17 17.51
C CYS A 71 -1.68 3.69 17.57
N SER A 72 -2.10 4.25 18.70
CA SER A 72 -2.36 5.69 18.88
C SER A 72 -1.15 6.57 18.54
N LEU A 73 0.07 6.11 18.88
CA LEU A 73 1.34 6.74 18.52
C LEU A 73 1.85 6.33 17.13
N THR A 74 1.48 5.14 16.66
CA THR A 74 1.95 4.53 15.41
C THR A 74 0.80 4.33 14.41
N LYS A 75 0.02 5.40 14.17
CA LYS A 75 -1.22 5.36 13.36
C LYS A 75 -1.05 4.74 11.97
N TYR A 76 0.11 4.94 11.35
CA TYR A 76 0.47 4.38 10.03
C TYR A 76 0.59 2.84 10.02
N TYR A 77 0.68 2.22 11.19
CA TYR A 77 0.77 0.77 11.36
C TYR A 77 -0.61 0.09 11.39
N LEU A 78 -1.68 0.88 11.52
CA LEU A 78 -3.06 0.43 11.56
C LEU A 78 -3.71 0.57 10.19
N HIS A 79 -4.44 -0.45 9.77
CA HIS A 79 -5.13 -0.54 8.50
C HIS A 79 -6.60 -0.91 8.73
N VAL A 80 -7.47 -0.55 7.79
CA VAL A 80 -8.88 -0.97 7.80
C VAL A 80 -9.08 -2.01 6.71
N HIS A 81 -9.63 -3.16 7.09
CA HIS A 81 -9.89 -4.29 6.20
C HIS A 81 -11.39 -4.49 6.01
N HIS A 82 -11.83 -4.68 4.76
CA HIS A 82 -13.19 -5.08 4.41
C HIS A 82 -13.35 -6.58 4.62
N ILE A 83 -14.18 -6.99 5.58
CA ILE A 83 -14.37 -8.39 5.99
C ILE A 83 -14.90 -9.25 4.82
N ASN A 84 -15.84 -8.73 4.05
CA ASN A 84 -16.40 -9.44 2.87
C ASN A 84 -15.55 -9.29 1.59
N GLY A 85 -14.42 -8.58 1.64
CA GLY A 85 -13.59 -8.26 0.47
C GLY A 85 -14.18 -7.26 -0.54
N ASN A 86 -15.42 -6.79 -0.33
CA ASN A 86 -16.07 -5.79 -1.15
C ASN A 86 -15.67 -4.38 -0.70
N ARG A 87 -14.79 -3.76 -1.48
CA ARG A 87 -14.20 -2.42 -1.25
C ARG A 87 -15.22 -1.27 -1.34
N TYR A 88 -16.41 -1.54 -1.87
CA TYR A 88 -17.50 -0.57 -1.96
C TYR A 88 -18.42 -0.59 -0.74
N ASN A 89 -18.35 -1.63 0.10
CA ASN A 89 -19.19 -1.76 1.28
C ASN A 89 -18.50 -1.16 2.51
N ASN A 90 -18.69 0.14 2.70
CA ASN A 90 -18.13 0.92 3.80
C ASN A 90 -18.94 0.85 5.12
N SER A 91 -19.86 -0.10 5.25
CA SER A 91 -20.58 -0.31 6.50
C SER A 91 -19.60 -0.66 7.61
N TYR A 92 -19.72 -0.04 8.79
CA TYR A 92 -18.83 -0.30 9.93
C TYR A 92 -18.84 -1.77 10.36
N ARG A 93 -19.95 -2.49 10.12
CA ARG A 93 -20.05 -3.93 10.36
C ARG A 93 -19.19 -4.77 9.42
N ASN A 94 -18.80 -4.21 8.29
CA ASN A 94 -17.96 -4.82 7.27
C ASN A 94 -16.50 -4.37 7.37
N LEU A 95 -16.18 -3.46 8.28
CA LEU A 95 -14.82 -2.96 8.48
C LEU A 95 -14.20 -3.60 9.71
N LYS A 96 -12.88 -3.80 9.67
CA LYS A 96 -12.10 -4.26 10.82
C LYS A 96 -10.78 -3.50 10.88
N SER A 97 -10.44 -2.95 12.04
CA SER A 97 -9.19 -2.26 12.27
C SER A 97 -8.12 -3.27 12.68
N LEU A 98 -7.05 -3.35 11.90
CA LEU A 98 -6.01 -4.36 12.04
C LEU A 98 -4.63 -3.73 11.98
N CYS A 99 -3.75 -4.14 12.88
CA CYS A 99 -2.34 -3.81 12.76
C CYS A 99 -1.71 -4.53 11.57
N ARG A 100 -0.59 -4.03 11.05
CA ARG A 100 0.09 -4.60 9.88
C ARG A 100 0.39 -6.10 10.03
N LYS A 101 0.76 -6.57 11.23
CA LYS A 101 0.96 -8.01 11.49
C LYS A 101 -0.30 -8.82 11.25
N CYS A 102 -1.41 -8.48 11.90
CA CYS A 102 -2.68 -9.19 11.76
C CYS A 102 -3.26 -9.06 10.34
N TYR A 103 -3.09 -7.89 9.72
CA TYR A 103 -3.46 -7.69 8.33
C TYR A 103 -2.70 -8.65 7.40
N LEU A 104 -1.39 -8.80 7.59
CA LEU A 104 -0.57 -9.73 6.80
C LEU A 104 -0.98 -11.17 7.06
N GLU A 105 -1.24 -11.57 8.30
CA GLU A 105 -1.71 -12.92 8.64
C GLU A 105 -3.04 -13.29 7.97
N LEU A 106 -3.99 -12.35 7.91
CA LEU A 106 -5.26 -12.56 7.19
C LEU A 106 -5.11 -12.57 5.67
N ASN A 107 -4.16 -11.80 5.13
CA ASN A 107 -3.93 -11.70 3.68
C ASN A 107 -2.81 -12.61 3.19
N LYS A 108 -2.34 -13.59 3.98
CA LYS A 108 -1.38 -14.57 3.50
C LYS A 108 -2.00 -15.30 2.30
N PRO A 109 -1.43 -15.22 1.09
CA PRO A 109 -1.73 -16.23 0.09
C PRO A 109 -1.28 -17.54 0.72
N TYR A 110 -2.18 -18.51 0.82
CA TYR A 110 -1.77 -19.86 1.19
C TYR A 110 -0.66 -20.26 0.20
N CYS A 111 0.59 -20.34 0.66
CA CYS A 111 1.56 -21.21 0.02
C CYS A 111 1.02 -22.63 0.26
N LYS A 112 0.26 -23.12 -0.71
CA LYS A 112 0.05 -24.55 -0.93
C LYS A 112 1.13 -25.04 -1.86
#